data_AF-A0AAZ3Q5K7-F1
#
_entry.id   AF-A0AAZ3Q5K7-F1
#
_cell.length_a   1.000
_cell.length_b   1.000
_cell.length_c   1.000
_cell.angle_alpha   90.00
_cell.angle_beta   90.00
_cell.angle_gamma   90.00
#
_symmetry.space_group_name_H-M   'P 1'
#
loop_
_entity.id
_entity.type
_entity.pdbx_description
1 polymer ?
#
loop_
_entity_poly.entity_id
_entity_poly.type
_entity_poly.pdbx_seq_one_letter_code
_entity_poly.pdbx_strand_id
1 'polypeptide(L)'
;MIDMIEKEDSIISEEEAAQYDRQIRLWGLDAQKRLRGSRVLLVGLRGLGAEVAKNLILAGVKGLTMLDHELVTEESCRAQFLIPVNNQGQNRAQASLERAQYLNPMVEVKADTDRVETKPDEFFLQFEAVCLTGCSRDLMVRVDQLCFQHNIKVFCGDVFGYHGYMFSDLGQEHNYVEEKPKVVKPKTEASNDGPEAKKTKIDPNETTMIKKTACFCSLKLALEVDWTNEKAKSSLKHTPVDYFLLHVLLKFRTDKGRDPHPESFEADAMLLRQIRDDVLEAMGLSSDLLPHDFVRCRLNSTQISPHGASLDSHILSWAVSNTVHSESIQTP
;
A
#
# COMPACT_ATOMS: atom_id res chain seq x y z
N MET A 1 2.27 9.89 31.56
CA MET A 1 1.57 8.61 31.80
C MET A 1 0.50 8.57 30.74
N ILE A 2 0.77 7.94 29.60
CA ILE A 2 -0.18 7.87 28.47
C ILE A 2 -1.03 6.65 28.79
N ASP A 3 -2.31 6.88 29.07
CA ASP A 3 -3.30 5.82 29.21
C ASP A 3 -3.34 5.03 27.90
N MET A 4 -2.82 3.81 27.94
CA MET A 4 -3.08 2.81 26.92
C MET A 4 -4.58 2.54 27.00
N ILE A 5 -5.36 3.14 26.09
CA ILE A 5 -6.75 2.76 25.89
C ILE A 5 -6.73 1.26 25.57
N GLU A 6 -7.13 0.43 26.53
CA GLU A 6 -7.38 -0.98 26.33
C GLU A 6 -8.46 -1.10 25.26
N LYS A 7 -8.06 -1.29 23.99
CA LYS A 7 -8.98 -1.75 22.95
C LYS A 7 -9.55 -3.07 23.45
N GLU A 8 -10.88 -3.14 23.59
CA GLU A 8 -11.60 -4.37 23.95
C GLU A 8 -10.96 -5.57 23.24
N ASP A 9 -10.58 -6.58 24.02
CA ASP A 9 -9.95 -7.79 23.55
C ASP A 9 -10.91 -8.46 22.55
N SER A 10 -10.66 -8.30 21.25
CA SER A 10 -11.56 -8.85 20.23
C SER A 10 -11.52 -10.38 20.35
N ILE A 11 -12.61 -10.96 20.82
CA ILE A 11 -12.73 -12.41 20.96
C ILE A 11 -12.94 -12.99 19.56
N ILE A 12 -12.00 -13.83 19.12
CA ILE A 12 -12.12 -14.58 17.87
C ILE A 12 -13.04 -15.77 18.13
N SER A 13 -14.10 -15.90 17.35
CA SER A 13 -15.04 -17.02 17.46
C SER A 13 -14.38 -18.35 17.03
N GLU A 14 -14.99 -19.48 17.38
CA GLU A 14 -14.47 -20.80 16.94
C GLU A 14 -14.48 -20.94 15.41
N GLU A 15 -15.50 -20.37 14.75
CA GLU A 15 -15.60 -20.33 13.29
C GLU A 15 -14.48 -19.47 12.68
N GLU A 16 -14.23 -18.29 13.24
CA GLU A 16 -13.13 -17.40 12.83
C GLU A 16 -11.77 -18.06 13.06
N ALA A 17 -11.58 -18.75 14.19
CA ALA A 17 -10.35 -19.47 14.51
C ALA A 17 -10.08 -20.59 13.50
N ALA A 18 -11.11 -21.33 13.09
CA ALA A 18 -11.00 -22.36 12.06
C ALA A 18 -10.69 -21.78 10.67
N GLN A 19 -11.37 -20.69 10.29
CA GLN A 19 -11.16 -20.03 8.99
C GLN A 19 -9.77 -19.39 8.88
N TYR A 20 -9.28 -18.77 9.94
CA TYR A 20 -7.99 -18.08 9.97
C TYR A 20 -6.83 -18.93 10.50
N ASP A 21 -7.03 -20.23 10.76
CA ASP A 21 -6.01 -21.12 11.38
C ASP A 21 -4.63 -20.99 10.71
N ARG A 22 -4.58 -21.03 9.37
CA ARG A 22 -3.31 -20.90 8.62
C ARG A 22 -2.65 -19.53 8.78
N GLN A 23 -3.46 -18.47 8.86
CA GLN A 23 -2.99 -17.09 9.01
C GLN A 23 -2.50 -16.86 10.45
N ILE A 24 -3.26 -17.33 11.44
CA ILE A 24 -2.91 -17.31 12.87
C ILE A 24 -1.60 -18.06 13.13
N ARG A 25 -1.36 -19.19 12.46
CA ARG A 25 -0.07 -19.91 12.55
C ARG A 25 1.11 -19.13 12.00
N LEU A 26 0.87 -18.22 11.05
CA LEU A 26 1.91 -17.42 10.41
C LEU A 26 2.27 -16.19 11.26
N TRP A 27 1.28 -15.40 11.67
CA TRP A 27 1.51 -14.11 12.33
C TRP A 27 1.07 -14.03 13.80
N GLY A 28 0.47 -15.09 14.33
CA GLY A 28 0.02 -15.19 15.72
C GLY A 28 -1.41 -14.70 15.95
N LEU A 29 -1.99 -15.13 17.08
CA LEU A 29 -3.37 -14.83 17.45
C LEU A 29 -3.59 -13.33 17.71
N ASP A 30 -2.65 -12.67 18.39
CA ASP A 30 -2.78 -11.26 18.75
C ASP A 30 -2.76 -10.35 17.52
N ALA A 31 -2.00 -10.71 16.48
CA ALA A 31 -2.01 -10.02 15.20
C ALA A 31 -3.37 -10.14 14.51
N GLN A 32 -3.96 -11.34 14.51
CA GLN A 32 -5.29 -11.57 13.95
C GLN A 32 -6.36 -10.77 14.70
N LYS A 33 -6.29 -10.69 16.04
CA LYS A 33 -7.19 -9.87 16.86
C LYS A 33 -7.13 -8.38 16.47
N ARG A 34 -5.92 -7.82 16.35
CA ARG A 34 -5.74 -6.41 15.92
C ARG A 34 -6.32 -6.15 14.54
N LEU A 35 -6.07 -7.07 13.59
CA LEU A 35 -6.64 -6.99 12.26
C LEU A 35 -8.17 -7.00 12.31
N ARG A 36 -8.75 -7.91 13.09
CA ARG A 36 -10.21 -8.04 13.30
C ARG A 36 -10.84 -6.81 13.96
N GLY A 37 -10.05 -6.03 14.70
CA GLY A 37 -10.47 -4.76 15.30
C GLY A 37 -10.41 -3.54 14.36
N SER A 38 -9.81 -3.65 13.17
CA SER A 38 -9.46 -2.50 12.34
C SER A 38 -10.38 -2.29 11.14
N ARG A 39 -10.77 -1.04 10.88
CA ARG A 39 -11.54 -0.59 9.72
C ARG A 39 -10.62 0.10 8.72
N VAL A 40 -10.79 -0.23 7.44
CA VAL A 40 -9.98 0.31 6.35
C VAL A 40 -10.85 1.05 5.34
N LEU A 41 -10.39 2.22 4.90
CA LEU A 41 -10.92 2.93 3.73
C LEU A 41 -10.07 2.59 2.51
N LEU A 42 -10.72 2.18 1.42
CA LEU A 42 -10.09 1.99 0.12
C LEU A 42 -10.75 2.90 -0.90
N VAL A 43 -9.98 3.83 -1.47
CA VAL A 43 -10.41 4.75 -2.51
C VAL A 43 -9.95 4.24 -3.88
N GLY A 44 -10.89 4.19 -4.81
CA GLY A 44 -10.70 3.68 -6.17
C GLY A 44 -10.84 2.16 -6.27
N LEU A 45 -11.79 1.70 -7.09
CA LEU A 45 -12.14 0.27 -7.27
C LEU A 45 -11.89 -0.24 -8.68
N ARG A 46 -10.82 0.26 -9.32
CA ARG A 46 -10.23 -0.36 -10.51
C ARG A 46 -9.56 -1.69 -10.12
N GLY A 47 -8.91 -2.39 -11.04
CA GLY A 47 -8.25 -3.69 -10.79
C GLY A 47 -7.28 -3.70 -9.59
N LEU A 48 -6.42 -2.69 -9.42
CA LEU A 48 -5.57 -2.59 -8.21
C LEU A 48 -6.41 -2.55 -6.92
N GLY A 49 -7.40 -1.67 -6.87
CA GLY A 49 -8.32 -1.57 -5.73
C GLY A 49 -9.08 -2.88 -5.47
N ALA A 50 -9.52 -3.56 -6.52
CA ALA A 50 -10.22 -4.85 -6.40
C ALA A 50 -9.35 -5.94 -5.75
N GLU A 51 -8.07 -6.00 -6.14
CA GLU A 51 -7.12 -6.94 -5.54
C GLU A 51 -6.81 -6.59 -4.08
N VAL A 52 -6.62 -5.30 -3.77
CA VAL A 52 -6.45 -4.83 -2.39
C VAL A 52 -7.69 -5.16 -1.55
N ALA A 53 -8.89 -4.89 -2.06
CA ALA A 53 -10.14 -5.21 -1.38
C ALA A 53 -10.25 -6.71 -1.08
N LYS A 54 -10.02 -7.56 -2.08
CA LYS A 54 -10.05 -9.02 -1.94
C LYS A 54 -9.12 -9.49 -0.83
N ASN A 55 -7.87 -9.04 -0.85
CA ASN A 55 -6.87 -9.46 0.10
C ASN A 55 -7.18 -8.97 1.53
N LEU A 56 -7.67 -7.74 1.72
CA LEU A 56 -8.08 -7.23 3.03
C LEU A 56 -9.30 -7.97 3.60
N ILE A 57 -10.28 -8.27 2.76
CA ILE A 57 -11.49 -9.02 3.14
C ILE A 57 -11.12 -10.46 3.55
N LEU A 58 -10.26 -11.12 2.77
CA LEU A 58 -9.79 -12.49 3.08
C LEU A 58 -8.87 -12.53 4.30
N ALA A 59 -8.12 -11.46 4.57
CA ALA A 59 -7.31 -11.34 5.78
C ALA A 59 -8.16 -11.18 7.06
N GLY A 60 -9.37 -10.63 6.93
CA GLY A 60 -10.32 -10.56 8.04
C GLY A 60 -10.28 -9.26 8.84
N VAL A 61 -10.16 -8.11 8.17
CA VAL A 61 -10.35 -6.80 8.80
C VAL A 61 -11.75 -6.68 9.44
N LYS A 62 -11.95 -5.75 10.39
CA LYS A 62 -13.28 -5.47 10.96
C LYS A 62 -14.28 -5.10 9.87
N GLY A 63 -13.87 -4.19 9.00
CA GLY A 63 -14.68 -3.72 7.89
C GLY A 63 -13.85 -2.97 6.85
N LEU A 64 -14.33 -3.02 5.62
CA LEU A 64 -13.74 -2.35 4.47
C LEU A 64 -14.79 -1.40 3.86
N THR A 65 -14.47 -0.12 3.77
CA THR A 65 -15.28 0.84 3.00
C THR A 65 -14.62 1.06 1.65
N MET A 66 -15.31 0.65 0.59
CA MET A 66 -14.93 0.86 -0.81
C MET A 66 -15.54 2.16 -1.30
N LEU A 67 -14.72 3.17 -1.56
CA LEU A 67 -15.14 4.49 -2.04
C LEU A 67 -14.71 4.66 -3.50
N ASP A 68 -15.69 4.77 -4.40
CA ASP A 68 -15.44 5.07 -5.80
C ASP A 68 -16.66 5.77 -6.39
N HIS A 69 -16.46 6.92 -7.03
CA HIS A 69 -17.54 7.73 -7.57
C HIS A 69 -17.82 7.45 -9.05
N GLU A 70 -16.92 6.75 -9.75
CA GLU A 70 -17.06 6.52 -11.18
C GLU A 70 -18.02 5.36 -11.49
N LEU A 71 -18.47 5.34 -12.73
CA LEU A 71 -19.32 4.30 -13.26
C LEU A 71 -18.49 3.15 -13.87
N VAL A 72 -19.09 1.97 -13.89
CA VAL A 72 -18.56 0.79 -14.55
C VAL A 72 -18.53 1.02 -16.06
N THR A 73 -17.32 1.04 -16.62
CA THR A 73 -17.08 1.04 -18.06
C THR A 73 -17.04 -0.39 -18.61
N GLU A 74 -17.12 -0.55 -19.94
CA GLU A 74 -16.99 -1.86 -20.59
C GLU A 74 -15.64 -2.53 -20.27
N GLU A 75 -14.58 -1.73 -20.20
CA GLU A 75 -13.25 -2.17 -19.81
C GLU A 75 -13.23 -2.68 -18.36
N SER A 76 -13.90 -1.97 -17.45
CA SER A 76 -14.00 -2.36 -16.04
C SER A 76 -14.66 -3.73 -15.87
N CYS A 77 -15.71 -4.03 -16.64
CA CYS A 77 -16.37 -5.34 -16.63
C CYS A 77 -15.46 -6.50 -17.04
N ARG A 78 -14.41 -6.24 -17.82
CA ARG A 78 -13.46 -7.26 -18.30
C ARG A 78 -12.20 -7.37 -17.46
N ALA A 79 -11.78 -6.27 -16.85
CA ALA A 79 -10.52 -6.18 -16.12
C ALA A 79 -10.67 -6.36 -14.60
N GLN A 80 -11.87 -6.20 -14.05
CA GLN A 80 -12.12 -6.17 -12.60
C GLN A 80 -13.08 -7.31 -12.20
N PHE A 81 -12.60 -8.25 -11.38
CA PHE A 81 -13.30 -9.52 -11.10
C PHE A 81 -14.44 -9.43 -10.07
N LEU A 82 -14.48 -8.38 -9.25
CA LEU A 82 -15.58 -8.12 -8.31
C LEU A 82 -16.83 -7.55 -9.00
N ILE A 83 -16.69 -6.97 -10.20
CA ILE A 83 -17.80 -6.41 -10.96
C ILE A 83 -18.46 -7.51 -11.82
N PRO A 84 -19.77 -7.73 -11.69
CA PRO A 84 -20.51 -8.57 -12.63
C PRO A 84 -20.55 -7.96 -14.04
N VAL A 85 -20.45 -8.82 -15.07
CA VAL A 85 -20.36 -8.40 -16.48
C VAL A 85 -21.57 -7.56 -16.92
N ASN A 86 -22.73 -7.78 -16.31
CA ASN A 86 -24.01 -7.12 -16.60
C ASN A 86 -24.23 -5.81 -15.84
N ASN A 87 -23.28 -5.33 -15.03
CA ASN A 87 -23.44 -4.12 -14.21
C ASN A 87 -22.83 -2.86 -14.86
N GLN A 88 -22.67 -2.85 -16.18
CA GLN A 88 -22.22 -1.66 -16.91
C GLN A 88 -23.12 -0.45 -16.62
N GLY A 89 -22.52 0.71 -16.38
CA GLY A 89 -23.23 1.95 -16.06
C GLY A 89 -23.67 2.10 -14.60
N GLN A 90 -23.52 1.08 -13.75
CA GLN A 90 -23.68 1.24 -12.29
C GLN A 90 -22.42 1.88 -11.69
N ASN A 91 -22.50 2.34 -10.44
CA ASN A 91 -21.32 2.80 -9.70
C ASN A 91 -20.34 1.65 -9.42
N ARG A 92 -19.03 1.86 -9.58
CA ARG A 92 -18.00 0.81 -9.43
C ARG A 92 -17.93 0.18 -8.04
N ALA A 93 -18.01 1.00 -6.97
CA ALA A 93 -18.01 0.49 -5.60
C ALA A 93 -19.28 -0.33 -5.31
N GLN A 94 -20.44 0.19 -5.72
CA GLN A 94 -21.72 -0.49 -5.54
C GLN A 94 -21.81 -1.81 -6.32
N ALA A 95 -21.34 -1.82 -7.57
CA ALA A 95 -21.32 -3.02 -8.41
C ALA A 95 -20.38 -4.11 -7.87
N SER A 96 -19.33 -3.73 -7.12
CA SER A 96 -18.37 -4.65 -6.52
C SER A 96 -18.84 -5.24 -5.18
N LEU A 97 -19.83 -4.61 -4.53
CA LEU A 97 -20.21 -4.88 -3.14
C LEU A 97 -20.60 -6.33 -2.87
N GLU A 98 -21.48 -6.89 -3.71
CA GLU A 98 -22.00 -8.24 -3.53
C GLU A 98 -20.88 -9.29 -3.57
N ARG A 99 -20.06 -9.29 -4.63
CA ARG A 99 -18.94 -10.25 -4.75
C ARG A 99 -17.88 -10.03 -3.68
N ALA A 100 -17.61 -8.77 -3.32
CA ALA A 100 -16.66 -8.46 -2.24
C ALA A 100 -17.14 -9.02 -0.89
N GLN A 101 -18.41 -8.83 -0.54
CA GLN A 101 -18.99 -9.35 0.70
C GLN A 101 -19.00 -10.88 0.75
N TYR A 102 -19.21 -11.56 -0.39
CA TYR A 102 -19.17 -13.03 -0.47
C TYR A 102 -17.78 -13.63 -0.19
N LEU A 103 -16.70 -12.87 -0.36
CA LEU A 103 -15.35 -13.38 -0.07
C LEU A 103 -15.18 -13.71 1.41
N ASN A 104 -15.83 -12.95 2.30
CA ASN A 104 -15.79 -13.22 3.72
C ASN A 104 -17.00 -12.61 4.47
N PRO A 105 -17.97 -13.42 4.91
CA PRO A 105 -19.13 -12.96 5.67
C PRO A 105 -18.80 -12.30 7.02
N MET A 106 -17.59 -12.53 7.55
CA MET A 106 -17.16 -11.98 8.85
C MET A 106 -16.71 -10.51 8.75
N VAL A 107 -16.45 -10.00 7.54
CA VAL A 107 -15.99 -8.63 7.29
C VAL A 107 -17.18 -7.76 6.87
N GLU A 108 -17.35 -6.59 7.51
CA GLU A 108 -18.37 -5.61 7.10
C GLU A 108 -17.87 -4.85 5.86
N VAL A 109 -18.40 -5.16 4.68
CA VAL A 109 -18.05 -4.44 3.44
C VAL A 109 -19.11 -3.36 3.16
N LYS A 110 -18.66 -2.12 2.92
CA LYS A 110 -19.51 -0.98 2.54
C LYS A 110 -19.09 -0.41 1.21
N ALA A 111 -20.05 0.10 0.45
CA ALA A 111 -19.81 0.89 -0.75
C ALA A 111 -20.19 2.36 -0.47
N ASP A 112 -19.32 3.28 -0.87
CA ASP A 112 -19.54 4.71 -0.83
C ASP A 112 -19.37 5.27 -2.25
N THR A 113 -20.38 5.96 -2.75
CA THR A 113 -20.46 6.41 -4.15
C THR A 113 -20.03 7.86 -4.33
N ASP A 114 -19.72 8.58 -3.25
CA ASP A 114 -19.38 9.99 -3.33
C ASP A 114 -17.95 10.20 -3.83
N ARG A 115 -17.67 11.42 -4.28
CA ARG A 115 -16.32 11.85 -4.62
C ARG A 115 -15.49 12.02 -3.35
N VAL A 116 -14.32 11.40 -3.32
CA VAL A 116 -13.38 11.51 -2.20
C VAL A 116 -13.00 12.98 -1.90
N GLU A 117 -12.93 13.83 -2.92
CA GLU A 117 -12.63 15.26 -2.77
C GLU A 117 -13.73 16.03 -2.02
N THR A 118 -14.95 15.49 -1.99
CA THR A 118 -16.10 16.09 -1.30
C THR A 118 -16.26 15.61 0.13
N LYS A 119 -15.50 14.60 0.56
CA LYS A 119 -15.57 14.08 1.92
C LYS A 119 -15.01 15.10 2.92
N PRO A 120 -15.71 15.34 4.04
CA PRO A 120 -15.17 16.18 5.10
C PRO A 120 -14.01 15.45 5.79
N ASP A 121 -13.12 16.19 6.46
CA ASP A 121 -11.91 15.61 7.07
C ASP A 121 -12.28 14.56 8.13
N GLU A 122 -13.38 14.77 8.87
CA GLU A 122 -13.90 13.85 9.88
C GLU A 122 -14.26 12.47 9.30
N PHE A 123 -14.56 12.38 8.00
CA PHE A 123 -14.82 11.11 7.35
C PHE A 123 -13.62 10.18 7.41
N PHE A 124 -12.40 10.69 7.28
CA PHE A 124 -11.19 9.87 7.28
C PHE A 124 -10.83 9.39 8.68
N LEU A 125 -11.26 10.11 9.73
CA LEU A 125 -10.90 9.85 11.12
C LEU A 125 -11.53 8.58 11.72
N GLN A 126 -12.50 7.99 11.04
CA GLN A 126 -13.16 6.75 11.48
C GLN A 126 -12.42 5.46 11.11
N PHE A 127 -11.28 5.56 10.42
CA PHE A 127 -10.51 4.43 9.89
C PHE A 127 -9.13 4.34 10.54
N GLU A 128 -8.64 3.13 10.74
CA GLU A 128 -7.26 2.88 11.17
C GLU A 128 -6.25 3.00 10.03
N ALA A 129 -6.70 2.74 8.79
CA ALA A 129 -5.88 2.89 7.59
C ALA A 129 -6.70 3.40 6.39
N VAL A 130 -6.05 4.21 5.55
CA VAL A 130 -6.59 4.75 4.31
C VAL A 130 -5.68 4.35 3.15
N CYS A 131 -6.24 3.68 2.15
CA CYS A 131 -5.55 3.29 0.93
C CYS A 131 -6.12 4.07 -0.27
N LEU A 132 -5.26 4.84 -0.94
CA LEU A 132 -5.61 5.72 -2.05
C LEU A 132 -5.07 5.14 -3.36
N THR A 133 -5.97 4.86 -4.30
CA THR A 133 -5.64 4.46 -5.67
C THR A 133 -6.37 5.35 -6.66
N GLY A 134 -5.77 5.61 -7.83
CA GLY A 134 -6.37 6.46 -8.86
C GLY A 134 -6.54 7.93 -8.47
N CYS A 135 -5.90 8.38 -7.40
CA CYS A 135 -6.08 9.72 -6.84
C CYS A 135 -5.10 10.75 -7.44
N SER A 136 -5.47 12.03 -7.41
CA SER A 136 -4.56 13.12 -7.79
C SER A 136 -3.49 13.34 -6.71
N ARG A 137 -2.34 13.92 -7.08
CA ARG A 137 -1.27 14.27 -6.14
C ARG A 137 -1.79 15.14 -4.99
N ASP A 138 -2.57 16.17 -5.31
CA ASP A 138 -3.05 17.13 -4.32
C ASP A 138 -3.96 16.48 -3.28
N LEU A 139 -4.84 15.58 -3.73
CA LEU A 139 -5.70 14.82 -2.82
C LEU A 139 -4.87 13.88 -1.94
N MET A 140 -3.94 13.13 -2.52
CA MET A 140 -3.09 12.21 -1.75
C MET A 140 -2.29 12.95 -0.67
N VAL A 141 -1.68 14.09 -1.02
CA VAL A 141 -0.93 14.91 -0.07
C VAL A 141 -1.83 15.50 1.02
N ARG A 142 -3.05 15.94 0.69
CA ARG A 142 -4.02 16.44 1.67
C ARG A 142 -4.41 15.35 2.68
N VAL A 143 -4.80 14.18 2.19
CA VAL A 143 -5.26 13.07 3.04
C VAL A 143 -4.11 12.54 3.88
N ASP A 144 -2.91 12.40 3.31
CA ASP A 144 -1.69 12.03 4.03
C ASP A 144 -1.40 12.96 5.21
N GLN A 145 -1.42 14.28 4.98
CA GLN A 145 -1.20 15.27 6.04
C GLN A 145 -2.24 15.22 7.14
N LEU A 146 -3.53 15.05 6.79
CA LEU A 146 -4.62 14.91 7.75
C LEU A 146 -4.42 13.65 8.59
N CYS A 147 -4.21 12.49 7.95
CA CYS A 147 -4.06 11.21 8.62
C CYS A 147 -2.81 11.16 9.51
N PHE A 148 -1.71 11.79 9.10
CA PHE A 148 -0.48 11.89 9.88
C PHE A 148 -0.71 12.54 11.25
N GLN A 149 -1.54 13.59 11.32
CA GLN A 149 -1.87 14.30 12.56
C GLN A 149 -2.71 13.45 13.53
N HIS A 150 -3.41 12.44 13.01
CA HIS A 150 -4.33 11.59 13.76
C HIS A 150 -3.82 10.15 13.95
N ASN A 151 -2.56 9.87 13.59
CA ASN A 151 -1.93 8.54 13.65
C ASN A 151 -2.70 7.48 12.84
N ILE A 152 -3.28 7.91 11.71
CA ILE A 152 -3.96 7.05 10.75
C ILE A 152 -2.95 6.66 9.67
N LYS A 153 -2.90 5.38 9.33
CA LYS A 153 -1.91 4.85 8.38
C LYS A 153 -2.35 5.12 6.95
N VAL A 154 -1.46 5.64 6.12
CA VAL A 154 -1.79 5.99 4.72
C VAL A 154 -0.98 5.16 3.76
N PHE A 155 -1.67 4.68 2.72
CA PHE A 155 -1.10 3.98 1.59
C PHE A 155 -1.54 4.68 0.31
N CYS A 156 -0.61 4.85 -0.62
CA CYS A 156 -0.92 5.30 -1.97
C CYS A 156 -0.34 4.28 -2.95
N GLY A 157 -1.04 4.01 -4.04
CA GLY A 157 -0.49 3.16 -5.10
C GLY A 157 -1.30 3.20 -6.38
N ASP A 158 -0.61 3.02 -7.49
CA ASP A 158 -1.21 2.85 -8.82
C ASP A 158 -0.38 1.90 -9.67
N VAL A 159 -1.00 1.44 -10.75
CA VAL A 159 -0.37 0.66 -11.81
C VAL A 159 -0.56 1.37 -13.14
N PHE A 160 0.54 1.61 -13.85
CA PHE A 160 0.60 2.22 -15.17
C PHE A 160 1.30 1.26 -16.13
N GLY A 161 0.51 0.47 -16.86
CA GLY A 161 1.05 -0.55 -17.77
C GLY A 161 1.82 -1.64 -17.04
N TYR A 162 3.15 -1.65 -17.21
CA TYR A 162 4.08 -2.58 -16.55
C TYR A 162 4.77 -1.99 -15.31
N HIS A 163 4.53 -0.71 -15.01
CA HIS A 163 5.07 -0.05 -13.84
C HIS A 163 4.00 0.05 -12.77
N GLY A 164 4.41 -0.04 -11.52
CA GLY A 164 3.56 0.23 -10.37
C GLY A 164 4.37 0.88 -9.28
N TYR A 165 3.68 1.53 -8.36
CA TYR A 165 4.30 2.05 -7.16
C TYR A 165 3.40 1.81 -5.96
N MET A 166 4.04 1.79 -4.80
CA MET A 166 3.37 1.97 -3.52
C MET A 166 4.15 2.97 -2.69
N PHE A 167 3.41 3.71 -1.87
CA PHE A 167 3.92 4.57 -0.83
C PHE A 167 3.18 4.25 0.46
N SER A 168 3.87 4.33 1.59
CA SER A 168 3.30 4.14 2.92
C SER A 168 3.78 5.22 3.87
N ASP A 169 2.87 5.88 4.56
CA ASP A 169 3.16 6.71 5.72
C ASP A 169 2.50 6.06 6.95
N LEU A 170 3.35 5.59 7.87
CA LEU A 170 2.92 4.94 9.11
C LEU A 170 3.08 5.85 10.33
N GLY A 171 3.42 7.13 10.12
CA GLY A 171 3.68 8.11 11.17
C GLY A 171 5.14 8.15 11.64
N GLN A 172 5.41 9.05 12.58
CA GLN A 172 6.76 9.23 13.14
C GLN A 172 7.24 8.04 13.98
N GLU A 173 6.33 7.35 14.65
CA GLU A 173 6.65 6.22 15.53
C GLU A 173 5.76 5.03 15.18
N HIS A 174 6.21 4.21 14.23
CA HIS A 174 5.56 2.93 13.93
C HIS A 174 6.26 1.80 14.68
N ASN A 175 5.59 1.29 15.72
CA ASN A 175 6.10 0.19 16.53
C ASN A 175 5.73 -1.15 15.89
N TYR A 176 6.73 -2.01 15.73
CA TYR A 176 6.56 -3.34 15.16
C TYR A 176 7.40 -4.38 15.90
N VAL A 177 7.04 -5.66 15.76
CA VAL A 177 7.79 -6.76 16.35
C VAL A 177 8.44 -7.56 15.22
N GLU A 178 9.71 -7.86 15.36
CA GLU A 178 10.46 -8.72 14.44
C GLU A 178 10.83 -10.01 15.17
N GLU A 179 10.54 -11.15 14.55
CA GLU A 179 10.93 -12.45 15.06
C GLU A 179 12.37 -12.75 14.61
N LYS A 180 13.29 -12.95 15.56
CA LYS A 180 14.67 -13.35 15.27
C LYS A 180 15.01 -14.70 15.87
N PRO A 181 15.81 -15.55 15.17
CA PRO A 181 16.37 -16.75 15.75
C PRO A 181 17.11 -16.44 17.04
N LYS A 182 16.88 -17.24 18.07
CA LYS A 182 17.46 -17.02 19.39
C LYS A 182 18.95 -17.35 19.33
N VAL A 183 19.75 -16.37 19.73
CA VAL A 183 21.20 -16.51 19.80
C VAL A 183 21.56 -17.12 21.15
N VAL A 184 21.98 -18.38 21.16
CA VAL A 184 22.42 -19.06 22.39
C VAL A 184 23.87 -18.67 22.67
N LYS A 185 24.10 -17.89 23.74
CA LYS A 185 25.46 -17.64 24.24
C LYS A 185 26.03 -18.95 24.79
N PRO A 186 27.24 -19.39 24.40
CA PRO A 186 27.85 -20.58 24.98
C PRO A 186 28.04 -20.38 26.48
N LYS A 187 27.53 -21.32 27.30
CA LYS A 187 27.80 -21.36 28.74
C LYS A 187 29.32 -21.42 28.93
N THR A 188 29.87 -20.46 29.66
CA THR A 188 31.27 -20.48 30.10
C THR A 188 31.35 -21.47 31.25
N GLU A 189 31.56 -22.76 30.96
CA GLU A 189 32.20 -23.62 31.94
C GLU A 189 33.68 -23.25 31.96
N ALA A 190 34.18 -22.95 33.16
CA ALA A 190 35.57 -22.60 33.40
C ALA A 190 36.45 -23.84 33.22
N SER A 191 36.90 -24.09 31.99
CA SER A 191 38.08 -24.91 31.73
C SER A 191 39.16 -24.02 31.10
N ASN A 192 40.26 -23.86 31.83
CA ASN A 192 41.50 -23.27 31.34
C ASN A 192 42.04 -24.13 30.19
N ASP A 193 41.89 -23.69 28.93
CA ASP A 193 42.94 -23.79 27.91
C ASP A 193 42.51 -23.13 26.57
N GLY A 194 43.36 -22.22 26.07
CA GLY A 194 43.44 -21.82 24.66
C GLY A 194 42.47 -20.74 24.12
N PRO A 195 42.92 -19.78 23.28
CA PRO A 195 42.06 -18.79 22.65
C PRO A 195 41.45 -19.35 21.35
N GLU A 196 40.36 -20.10 21.44
CA GLU A 196 39.52 -20.37 20.27
C GLU A 196 38.34 -19.39 20.22
N ALA A 197 38.19 -18.72 19.07
CA ALA A 197 37.09 -17.81 18.80
C ALA A 197 35.75 -18.56 18.90
N LYS A 198 35.03 -18.36 20.02
CA LYS A 198 33.70 -18.93 20.27
C LYS A 198 32.72 -18.43 19.19
N LYS A 199 32.49 -19.25 18.15
CA LYS A 199 31.40 -19.03 17.20
C LYS A 199 30.06 -19.14 17.91
N THR A 200 29.23 -18.12 17.76
CA THR A 200 27.88 -18.05 18.31
C THR A 200 27.02 -19.18 17.72
N LYS A 201 26.48 -20.06 18.57
CA LYS A 201 25.52 -21.08 18.11
C LYS A 201 24.12 -20.45 18.08
N ILE A 202 23.54 -20.38 16.89
CA ILE A 202 22.14 -19.99 16.68
C ILE A 202 21.32 -21.27 16.81
N ASP A 203 20.29 -21.28 17.65
CA ASP A 203 19.31 -22.36 17.65
C ASP A 203 18.20 -22.00 16.64
N PRO A 204 18.08 -22.72 15.51
CA PRO A 204 17.06 -22.42 14.52
C PRO A 204 15.63 -22.76 14.97
N ASN A 205 15.44 -23.49 16.08
CA ASN A 205 14.13 -23.91 16.56
C ASN A 205 13.55 -23.02 17.66
N GLU A 206 14.29 -22.03 18.15
CA GLU A 206 13.82 -21.11 19.17
C GLU A 206 13.93 -19.67 18.66
N THR A 207 12.86 -18.89 18.76
CA THR A 207 12.81 -17.51 18.28
C THR A 207 12.55 -16.53 19.42
N THR A 208 12.90 -15.27 19.19
CA THR A 208 12.67 -14.16 20.12
C THR A 208 12.00 -13.01 19.40
N MET A 209 10.98 -12.45 20.03
CA MET A 209 10.22 -11.31 19.55
C MET A 209 10.91 -10.01 19.99
N ILE A 210 11.38 -9.21 19.03
CA ILE A 210 12.11 -7.96 19.29
C ILE A 210 11.23 -6.79 18.87
N LYS A 211 10.89 -5.91 19.82
CA LYS A 211 10.21 -4.65 19.52
C LYS A 211 11.18 -3.69 18.81
N LYS A 212 10.71 -3.09 17.73
CA LYS A 212 11.40 -2.07 16.94
C LYS A 212 10.47 -0.91 16.65
N THR A 213 11.06 0.22 16.32
CA THR A 213 10.34 1.42 15.89
C THR A 213 10.92 1.88 14.57
N ALA A 214 10.05 2.23 13.62
CA ALA A 214 10.41 2.85 12.36
C ALA A 214 9.75 4.22 12.25
N CYS A 215 10.45 5.16 11.61
CA CYS A 215 9.93 6.49 11.32
C CYS A 215 9.64 6.60 9.83
N PHE A 216 8.46 7.08 9.47
CA PHE A 216 8.06 7.35 8.10
C PHE A 216 8.01 8.86 7.85
N CYS A 217 8.17 9.26 6.59
CA CYS A 217 8.01 10.65 6.16
C CYS A 217 6.69 10.81 5.40
N SER A 218 6.08 12.00 5.50
CA SER A 218 4.90 12.36 4.72
C SER A 218 5.13 12.22 3.21
N LEU A 219 4.08 11.94 2.45
CA LEU A 219 4.09 11.86 1.00
C LEU A 219 4.63 13.15 0.37
N LYS A 220 4.31 14.31 0.95
CA LYS A 220 4.83 15.60 0.47
C LYS A 220 6.36 15.62 0.45
N LEU A 221 7.00 15.25 1.56
CA LEU A 221 8.45 15.18 1.66
C LEU A 221 9.05 14.12 0.73
N ALA A 222 8.36 13.00 0.54
CA ALA A 222 8.81 11.93 -0.36
C ALA A 222 8.76 12.34 -1.84
N LEU A 223 7.83 13.21 -2.24
CA LEU A 223 7.71 13.72 -3.60
C LEU A 223 8.57 14.97 -3.85
N GLU A 224 8.77 15.81 -2.84
CA GLU A 224 9.48 17.10 -2.97
C GLU A 224 10.94 17.00 -2.53
N VAL A 225 11.65 15.97 -3.00
CA VAL A 225 13.08 15.79 -2.74
C VAL A 225 13.89 16.89 -3.43
N ASP A 226 14.70 17.60 -2.65
CA ASP A 226 15.65 18.58 -3.16
C ASP A 226 16.90 17.89 -3.72
N TRP A 227 16.92 17.69 -5.04
CA TRP A 227 18.04 17.10 -5.77
C TRP A 227 19.26 18.03 -5.93
N THR A 228 19.19 19.28 -5.45
CA THR A 228 20.36 20.17 -5.43
C THR A 228 21.32 19.85 -4.29
N ASN A 229 20.82 19.22 -3.22
CA ASN A 229 21.58 18.79 -2.04
C ASN A 229 22.60 17.68 -2.38
N GLU A 230 23.83 17.78 -1.85
CA GLU A 230 24.89 16.79 -2.06
C GLU A 230 24.49 15.36 -1.68
N LYS A 231 23.73 15.20 -0.60
CA LYS A 231 23.24 13.88 -0.16
C LYS A 231 22.32 13.27 -1.21
N ALA A 232 21.35 14.05 -1.71
CA ALA A 232 20.40 13.62 -2.74
C ALA A 232 21.11 13.32 -4.08
N LYS A 233 22.06 14.18 -4.48
CA LYS A 233 22.90 13.94 -5.67
C LYS A 233 23.69 12.64 -5.58
N SER A 234 24.24 12.33 -4.41
CA SER A 234 25.00 11.10 -4.20
C SER A 234 24.12 9.83 -4.28
N SER A 235 22.85 9.93 -3.88
CA SER A 235 21.87 8.84 -3.96
C SER A 235 21.22 8.70 -5.33
N LEU A 236 21.22 9.73 -6.17
CA LEU A 236 20.54 9.75 -7.48
C LEU A 236 20.89 8.53 -8.36
N LYS A 237 22.17 8.12 -8.37
CA LYS A 237 22.64 6.94 -9.12
C LYS A 237 22.05 5.60 -8.66
N HIS A 238 21.47 5.55 -7.47
CA HIS A 238 20.80 4.39 -6.89
C HIS A 238 19.29 4.55 -6.82
N THR A 239 18.76 5.74 -7.17
CA THR A 239 17.32 5.98 -7.23
C THR A 239 16.77 5.33 -8.50
N PRO A 240 15.74 4.47 -8.39
CA PRO A 240 15.09 3.89 -9.55
C PRO A 240 14.50 4.98 -10.47
N VAL A 241 14.62 4.79 -11.79
CA VAL A 241 14.04 5.70 -12.80
C VAL A 241 12.52 5.86 -12.65
N ASP A 242 11.87 4.82 -12.12
CA ASP A 242 10.43 4.78 -11.86
C ASP A 242 9.96 5.86 -10.87
N TYR A 243 10.86 6.36 -10.01
CA TYR A 243 10.55 7.53 -9.17
C TYR A 243 10.23 8.77 -10.02
N PHE A 244 11.01 9.02 -11.08
CA PHE A 244 10.79 10.17 -11.96
C PHE A 244 9.62 9.91 -12.91
N LEU A 245 9.44 8.67 -13.36
CA LEU A 245 8.25 8.26 -14.12
C LEU A 245 6.96 8.55 -13.33
N LEU A 246 6.93 8.26 -12.03
CA LEU A 246 5.82 8.58 -11.15
C LEU A 246 5.49 10.08 -11.18
N HIS A 247 6.49 10.96 -11.05
CA HIS A 247 6.28 12.41 -11.11
C HIS A 247 5.65 12.86 -12.44
N VAL A 248 6.12 12.31 -13.56
CA VAL A 248 5.56 12.59 -14.89
C VAL A 248 4.10 12.16 -14.98
N LEU A 249 3.78 10.95 -14.49
CA LEU A 249 2.42 10.41 -14.54
C LEU A 249 1.46 11.14 -13.60
N LEU A 250 1.89 11.51 -12.39
CA LEU A 250 1.10 12.32 -11.47
C LEU A 250 0.83 13.72 -12.02
N LYS A 251 1.82 14.32 -12.70
CA LYS A 251 1.63 15.62 -13.37
C LYS A 251 0.66 15.50 -14.55
N PHE A 252 0.78 14.44 -15.36
CA PHE A 252 -0.18 14.15 -16.43
C PHE A 252 -1.61 14.02 -15.89
N ARG A 253 -1.80 13.24 -14.82
CA ARG A 253 -3.12 13.07 -14.17
C ARG A 253 -3.66 14.41 -13.65
N THR A 254 -2.80 15.24 -13.08
CA THR A 254 -3.17 16.58 -12.61
C THR A 254 -3.63 17.49 -13.76
N ASP A 255 -2.92 17.48 -14.89
CA ASP A 255 -3.22 18.35 -16.03
C ASP A 255 -4.44 17.88 -16.84
N LYS A 256 -4.68 16.56 -16.89
CA LYS A 256 -5.75 15.96 -17.72
C LYS A 256 -6.97 15.49 -16.95
N GLY A 257 -6.87 15.32 -15.64
CA GLY A 257 -7.91 14.68 -14.83
C GLY A 257 -8.14 13.20 -15.17
N ARG A 258 -7.19 12.56 -15.88
CA ARG A 258 -7.21 11.15 -16.26
C ARG A 258 -5.79 10.63 -16.46
N ASP A 259 -5.65 9.31 -16.53
CA ASP A 259 -4.40 8.64 -16.91
C ASP A 259 -4.24 8.55 -18.44
N PRO A 260 -3.01 8.26 -18.94
CA PRO A 260 -2.78 7.98 -20.36
C PRO A 260 -3.65 6.83 -20.86
N HIS A 261 -4.22 6.97 -22.06
CA HIS A 261 -5.19 6.00 -22.59
C HIS A 261 -4.79 5.49 -23.99
N PRO A 262 -5.01 4.21 -24.33
CA PRO A 262 -4.64 3.63 -25.64
C PRO A 262 -5.23 4.37 -26.83
N GLU A 263 -6.48 4.78 -26.74
CA GLU A 263 -7.19 5.44 -27.84
C GLU A 263 -6.62 6.82 -28.18
N SER A 264 -6.02 7.50 -27.19
CA SER A 264 -5.38 8.80 -27.34
C SER A 264 -3.85 8.70 -27.31
N PHE A 265 -3.29 7.53 -27.64
CA PHE A 265 -1.87 7.23 -27.44
C PHE A 265 -0.92 8.28 -28.02
N GLU A 266 -1.11 8.67 -29.29
CA GLU A 266 -0.16 9.58 -29.96
C GLU A 266 -0.12 10.94 -29.26
N ALA A 267 -1.30 11.49 -28.93
CA ALA A 267 -1.42 12.77 -28.24
C ALA A 267 -0.90 12.70 -26.80
N ASP A 268 -1.21 11.62 -26.08
CA ASP A 268 -0.77 11.42 -24.70
C ASP A 268 0.75 11.21 -24.64
N ALA A 269 1.33 10.46 -25.59
CA ALA A 269 2.77 10.21 -25.67
C ALA A 269 3.56 11.49 -25.97
N MET A 270 3.06 12.37 -26.84
CA MET A 270 3.66 13.68 -27.08
C MET A 270 3.66 14.52 -25.80
N LEU A 271 2.52 14.60 -25.12
CA LEU A 271 2.40 15.36 -23.89
C LEU A 271 3.26 14.80 -22.76
N LEU A 272 3.32 13.47 -22.59
CA LEU A 272 4.15 12.84 -21.56
C LEU A 272 5.64 13.18 -21.72
N ARG A 273 6.15 13.25 -22.95
CA ARG A 273 7.55 13.66 -23.23
C ARG A 273 7.78 15.12 -22.84
N GLN A 274 6.84 16.00 -23.15
CA GLN A 274 6.90 17.40 -22.75
C GLN A 274 6.90 17.52 -21.21
N ILE A 275 5.95 16.85 -20.55
CA ILE A 275 5.86 16.84 -19.08
C ILE A 275 7.14 16.30 -18.46
N ARG A 276 7.74 15.24 -19.02
CA ARG A 276 9.02 14.72 -18.56
C ARG A 276 10.09 15.81 -18.55
N ASP A 277 10.24 16.52 -19.66
CA ASP A 277 11.28 17.55 -19.79
C ASP A 277 11.04 18.68 -18.78
N ASP A 278 9.80 19.16 -18.68
CA ASP A 278 9.41 20.20 -17.71
C ASP A 278 9.66 19.75 -16.25
N VAL A 279 9.31 18.51 -15.91
CA VAL A 279 9.47 17.96 -14.55
C VAL A 279 10.94 17.77 -14.19
N LEU A 280 11.75 17.20 -15.09
CA LEU A 280 13.18 16.99 -14.83
C LEU A 280 13.94 18.31 -14.78
N GLU A 281 13.59 19.27 -15.64
CA GLU A 281 14.15 20.62 -15.60
C GLU A 281 13.81 21.32 -14.28
N ALA A 282 12.55 21.23 -13.82
CA ALA A 282 12.13 21.79 -12.53
C ALA A 282 12.86 21.16 -11.33
N MET A 283 13.31 19.91 -11.45
CA MET A 283 14.14 19.22 -10.45
C MET A 283 15.64 19.48 -10.62
N GLY A 284 16.07 20.20 -11.66
CA GLY A 284 17.48 20.46 -11.96
C GLY A 284 18.24 19.22 -12.44
N LEU A 285 17.56 18.28 -13.11
CA LEU A 285 18.07 16.99 -13.57
C LEU A 285 18.15 16.92 -15.10
N SER A 286 19.03 16.06 -15.63
CA SER A 286 19.12 15.82 -17.08
C SER A 286 17.92 15.02 -17.60
N SER A 287 17.41 15.39 -18.78
CA SER A 287 16.38 14.64 -19.50
C SER A 287 16.78 13.20 -19.83
N ASP A 288 18.08 12.90 -19.85
CA ASP A 288 18.61 11.55 -20.13
C ASP A 288 18.29 10.54 -19.02
N LEU A 289 17.91 11.01 -17.83
CA LEU A 289 17.57 10.16 -16.68
C LEU A 289 16.32 9.31 -16.96
N LEU A 290 15.36 9.84 -17.74
CA LEU A 290 14.20 9.10 -18.20
C LEU A 290 14.20 9.04 -19.74
N PRO A 291 14.66 7.93 -20.34
CA PRO A 291 14.77 7.77 -21.78
C PRO A 291 13.48 8.06 -22.53
N HIS A 292 13.56 8.66 -23.72
CA HIS A 292 12.40 9.14 -24.49
C HIS A 292 11.41 8.03 -24.93
N ASP A 293 11.85 6.78 -24.88
CA ASP A 293 11.05 5.59 -25.16
C ASP A 293 10.25 5.08 -23.94
N PHE A 294 10.31 5.74 -22.78
CA PHE A 294 9.49 5.38 -21.61
C PHE A 294 7.99 5.30 -21.93
N VAL A 295 7.52 6.10 -22.89
CA VAL A 295 6.13 6.08 -23.38
C VAL A 295 5.78 4.85 -24.24
N ARG A 296 6.78 4.11 -24.73
CA ARG A 296 6.60 2.87 -25.52
C ARG A 296 6.44 1.63 -24.66
N CYS A 297 6.99 1.60 -23.44
CA CYS A 297 6.54 0.66 -22.43
C CYS A 297 5.03 0.85 -22.33
N ARG A 298 4.23 -0.22 -22.36
CA ARG A 298 2.77 -0.17 -22.52
C ARG A 298 2.06 0.44 -21.30
N LEU A 299 2.39 1.67 -20.92
CA LEU A 299 1.72 2.51 -19.92
C LEU A 299 0.21 2.60 -20.20
N ASN A 300 -0.19 2.32 -21.45
CA ASN A 300 -1.54 2.46 -21.94
C ASN A 300 -2.42 1.23 -21.71
N SER A 301 -1.88 0.01 -21.55
CA SER A 301 -2.76 -1.11 -21.18
C SER A 301 -3.16 -0.91 -19.73
N THR A 302 -4.33 -0.35 -19.55
CA THR A 302 -5.05 -0.21 -18.31
C THR A 302 -5.06 -1.56 -17.59
N GLN A 303 -4.12 -1.68 -16.64
CA GLN A 303 -3.99 -2.80 -15.71
C GLN A 303 -3.95 -4.18 -16.37
N ILE A 304 -2.74 -4.61 -16.73
CA ILE A 304 -2.51 -5.94 -17.30
C ILE A 304 -2.77 -7.00 -16.21
N SER A 305 -3.92 -7.68 -16.28
CA SER A 305 -4.12 -9.00 -15.67
C SER A 305 -3.35 -10.02 -16.52
N PRO A 306 -2.15 -10.48 -16.12
CA PRO A 306 -2.04 -11.40 -14.97
C PRO A 306 -0.76 -11.33 -14.09
N HIS A 307 0.22 -10.43 -14.31
CA HIS A 307 1.53 -10.49 -13.61
C HIS A 307 1.96 -9.21 -12.88
N GLY A 308 1.85 -8.02 -13.50
CA GLY A 308 2.24 -6.75 -12.85
C GLY A 308 1.24 -6.29 -11.79
N ALA A 309 -0.05 -6.26 -12.14
CA ALA A 309 -1.12 -5.96 -11.19
C ALA A 309 -1.20 -6.98 -10.04
N SER A 310 -0.77 -8.23 -10.25
CA SER A 310 -0.70 -9.25 -9.20
C SER A 310 0.39 -8.93 -8.18
N LEU A 311 1.63 -8.68 -8.61
CA LEU A 311 2.73 -8.43 -7.68
C LEU A 311 2.53 -7.13 -6.90
N ASP A 312 2.19 -6.03 -7.57
CA ASP A 312 2.05 -4.72 -6.91
C ASP A 312 0.80 -4.66 -6.01
N SER A 313 -0.28 -5.35 -6.37
CA SER A 313 -1.45 -5.46 -5.49
C SER A 313 -1.22 -6.40 -4.31
N HIS A 314 -0.46 -7.48 -4.50
CA HIS A 314 -0.04 -8.34 -3.41
C HIS A 314 0.88 -7.58 -2.47
N ILE A 315 1.84 -6.81 -2.95
CA ILE A 315 2.75 -6.01 -2.11
C ILE A 315 1.96 -4.90 -1.41
N LEU A 316 1.11 -4.14 -2.11
CA LEU A 316 0.31 -3.07 -1.50
C LEU A 316 -0.66 -3.64 -0.45
N SER A 317 -1.37 -4.71 -0.78
CA SER A 317 -2.25 -5.33 0.21
C SER A 317 -1.49 -5.99 1.34
N TRP A 318 -0.35 -6.62 1.07
CA TRP A 318 0.50 -7.19 2.11
C TRP A 318 1.02 -6.08 3.01
N ALA A 319 1.41 -4.92 2.47
CA ALA A 319 1.83 -3.77 3.24
C ALA A 319 0.68 -3.18 4.08
N VAL A 320 -0.53 -3.07 3.52
CA VAL A 320 -1.72 -2.61 4.25
C VAL A 320 -2.06 -3.61 5.36
N SER A 321 -2.21 -4.90 5.04
CA SER A 321 -2.46 -5.95 6.04
C SER A 321 -1.38 -5.94 7.10
N ASN A 322 -0.10 -5.95 6.70
CA ASN A 322 1.05 -5.88 7.59
C ASN A 322 1.03 -4.69 8.51
N THR A 323 0.65 -3.54 8.01
CA THR A 323 0.61 -2.35 8.84
C THR A 323 -0.55 -2.40 9.81
N VAL A 324 -1.73 -2.84 9.35
CA VAL A 324 -2.93 -2.93 10.18
C VAL A 324 -2.74 -3.98 11.29
N HIS A 325 -1.94 -5.03 11.06
CA HIS A 325 -1.62 -6.02 12.09
C HIS A 325 -0.29 -5.81 12.83
N SER A 326 0.64 -4.96 12.33
CA SER A 326 1.94 -4.77 13.00
C SER A 326 1.83 -3.83 14.19
N GLU A 327 1.88 -4.30 15.44
CA GLU A 327 3.00 -4.91 16.19
C GLU A 327 3.43 -6.39 15.94
N SER A 328 3.54 -6.92 14.71
CA SER A 328 3.94 -8.31 14.44
C SER A 328 4.40 -8.54 13.00
N ILE A 329 5.66 -8.96 12.92
CA ILE A 329 6.38 -9.80 11.96
C ILE A 329 6.58 -9.22 10.56
N GLN A 330 7.73 -8.57 10.36
CA GLN A 330 8.46 -8.68 9.08
C GLN A 330 9.18 -10.03 9.11
N THR A 331 8.72 -11.00 8.31
CA THR A 331 9.58 -12.13 7.94
C THR A 331 10.67 -11.62 6.98
N PRO A 332 11.91 -12.14 7.09
CA PRO A 332 13.06 -11.68 6.31
C PRO A 332 12.90 -11.80 4.80
#